data_AF-A0A3R8AW13-F1
#
_entry.id   AF-A0A3R8AW13-F1
#
_cell.length_a   1.000
_cell.length_b   1.000
_cell.length_c   1.000
_cell.angle_alpha   90.00
_cell.angle_beta   90.00
_cell.angle_gamma   90.00
#
_symmetry.space_group_name_H-M   'P 1'
#
loop_
_entity.id
_entity.type
_entity.pdbx_description
1 polymer ?
#
loop_
_entity_poly.entity_id
_entity_poly.type
_entity_poly.pdbx_seq_one_letter_code
_entity_poly.pdbx_strand_id
1 'polypeptide(L)'
;MKMTGNCLLHSRPLLLFSPEFGSEHGPAQPHLALIKEVFVQVFGTPRNHPKAKPFFDHALAFYKFDGNRIWFRHYQIAPLIGGEGGDADTPERQTFIEIGPRCVLEIVKILDGSFSGKTIWSNRNYICSRDLVALQRMGRAQSYAQRVQAKEKRTERLDKLHIEESPLAMENVFGDFVRDSEDRRGKKKRKVGEA
;
A
#
# COMPACT_ATOMS: atom_id res chain seq x y z
N MET A 1 -10.36 -5.42 -16.11
CA MET A 1 -10.66 -6.55 -15.20
C MET A 1 -12.17 -6.72 -15.20
N LYS A 2 -12.72 -7.84 -15.67
CA LYS A 2 -14.18 -8.03 -15.80
C LYS A 2 -14.68 -8.90 -14.65
N MET A 3 -15.56 -8.37 -13.82
CA MET A 3 -16.32 -9.13 -12.81
C MET A 3 -17.68 -9.41 -13.43
N THR A 4 -17.82 -10.56 -14.07
CA THR A 4 -18.99 -10.89 -14.88
C THR A 4 -20.02 -11.72 -14.13
N GLY A 5 -19.70 -12.18 -12.92
CA GLY A 5 -20.61 -12.96 -12.12
C GLY A 5 -21.79 -12.13 -11.61
N ASN A 6 -22.89 -12.82 -11.30
CA ASN A 6 -24.05 -12.27 -10.61
C ASN A 6 -24.52 -13.26 -9.53
N CYS A 7 -25.30 -12.80 -8.56
CA CYS A 7 -25.94 -13.69 -7.60
C CYS A 7 -27.32 -13.16 -7.19
N LEU A 8 -28.21 -14.08 -6.82
CA LEU A 8 -29.51 -13.74 -6.28
C LEU A 8 -29.38 -12.96 -4.96
N LEU A 9 -30.07 -11.82 -4.89
CA LEU A 9 -30.22 -11.07 -3.66
C LEU A 9 -30.91 -11.95 -2.59
N HIS A 10 -30.30 -11.99 -1.40
CA HIS A 10 -30.70 -12.82 -0.24
C HIS A 10 -30.52 -14.34 -0.41
N SER A 11 -29.79 -14.80 -1.42
CA SER A 11 -29.28 -16.18 -1.40
C SER A 11 -28.26 -16.35 -0.27
N ARG A 12 -28.06 -17.61 0.17
CA ARG A 12 -27.19 -17.91 1.30
C ARG A 12 -25.76 -18.12 0.79
N PRO A 13 -24.75 -17.37 1.29
CA PRO A 13 -23.37 -17.57 0.88
C PRO A 13 -22.80 -18.86 1.47
N LEU A 14 -22.01 -19.57 0.67
CA LEU A 14 -21.03 -20.52 1.20
C LEU A 14 -19.79 -19.76 1.68
N LEU A 15 -19.39 -19.96 2.93
CA LEU A 15 -18.18 -19.34 3.49
C LEU A 15 -17.00 -20.30 3.37
N LEU A 16 -16.04 -19.96 2.52
CA LEU A 16 -14.84 -20.75 2.28
C LEU A 16 -13.68 -20.11 3.03
N PHE A 17 -13.06 -20.87 3.91
CA PHE A 17 -11.88 -20.43 4.66
C PHE A 17 -10.67 -21.26 4.25
N SER A 18 -9.54 -20.59 4.05
CA SER A 18 -8.29 -21.29 3.80
C SER A 18 -7.82 -22.07 5.05
N PRO A 19 -6.99 -23.12 4.89
CA PRO A 19 -6.61 -24.02 6.00
C PRO A 19 -5.96 -23.33 7.20
N GLU A 20 -5.40 -22.13 7.03
CA GLU A 20 -4.78 -21.34 8.10
C GLU A 20 -5.79 -20.87 9.15
N PHE A 21 -7.07 -20.79 8.80
CA PHE A 21 -8.17 -20.52 9.74
C PHE A 21 -8.63 -21.78 10.49
N GLY A 22 -7.93 -22.90 10.31
CA GLY A 22 -8.17 -24.17 10.98
C GLY A 22 -8.71 -25.21 10.02
N SER A 23 -8.12 -26.39 10.07
CA SER A 23 -8.51 -27.56 9.30
C SER A 23 -8.71 -28.75 10.24
N GLU A 24 -9.27 -29.84 9.73
CA GLU A 24 -9.39 -31.10 10.47
C GLU A 24 -8.02 -31.63 10.94
N HIS A 25 -6.96 -31.29 10.21
CA HIS A 25 -5.60 -31.76 10.48
C HIS A 25 -4.81 -30.88 11.44
N GLY A 26 -5.33 -29.71 11.86
CA GLY A 26 -4.62 -28.86 12.81
C GLY A 26 -5.41 -27.63 13.28
N PRO A 27 -5.31 -27.28 14.58
CA PRO A 27 -5.99 -26.11 15.13
C PRO A 27 -5.38 -24.81 14.59
N ALA A 28 -6.24 -23.80 14.38
CA ALA A 28 -5.83 -22.47 13.99
C ALA A 28 -5.14 -21.72 15.13
N GLN A 29 -4.37 -20.68 14.79
CA GLN A 29 -3.92 -19.71 15.78
C GLN A 29 -5.14 -19.04 16.45
N PRO A 30 -5.12 -18.79 17.77
CA PRO A 30 -6.30 -18.33 18.51
C PRO A 30 -6.97 -17.08 17.93
N HIS A 31 -6.18 -16.11 17.47
CA HIS A 31 -6.71 -14.89 16.86
C HIS A 31 -7.40 -15.17 15.50
N LEU A 32 -6.89 -16.10 14.70
CA LEU A 32 -7.50 -16.48 13.43
C LEU A 32 -8.79 -17.28 13.65
N ALA A 33 -8.83 -18.15 14.67
CA ALA A 33 -10.06 -18.85 15.05
C ALA A 33 -11.15 -17.85 15.46
N LEU A 34 -10.80 -16.82 16.24
CA LEU A 34 -11.72 -15.75 16.62
C LEU A 34 -12.20 -14.96 15.40
N ILE A 35 -11.29 -14.58 14.50
CA ILE A 35 -11.64 -13.85 13.27
C ILE A 35 -12.57 -14.68 12.38
N LYS A 36 -12.31 -15.99 12.24
CA LYS A 36 -13.18 -16.91 11.50
C LYS A 36 -14.59 -16.89 12.06
N GLU A 37 -14.73 -17.02 13.38
CA GLU A 37 -16.03 -16.99 14.05
C GLU A 37 -16.77 -15.66 13.81
N VAL A 38 -16.07 -14.53 13.93
CA VAL A 38 -16.64 -13.21 13.62
C VAL A 38 -17.11 -13.13 12.17
N PHE A 39 -16.32 -13.62 11.22
CA PHE A 39 -16.72 -13.62 9.80
C PHE A 39 -17.90 -14.55 9.52
N VAL A 40 -17.99 -15.70 10.19
CA VAL A 40 -19.18 -16.56 10.09
C VAL A 40 -20.43 -15.83 10.55
N GLN A 41 -20.35 -15.07 11.64
CA GLN A 41 -21.49 -14.32 12.16
C GLN A 41 -21.85 -13.09 11.30
N VAL A 42 -20.85 -12.40 10.75
CA VAL A 42 -21.05 -11.18 9.93
C VAL A 42 -21.54 -11.51 8.53
N PHE A 43 -20.93 -12.49 7.87
CA PHE A 43 -21.19 -12.81 6.46
C PHE A 43 -22.12 -14.01 6.29
N GLY A 44 -22.31 -14.83 7.33
CA GLY A 44 -23.24 -15.95 7.30
C GLY A 44 -24.69 -15.50 7.35
N THR A 45 -25.58 -16.33 6.81
CA THR A 45 -27.02 -16.14 6.95
C THR A 45 -27.52 -16.99 8.11
N PRO A 46 -28.13 -16.40 9.16
CA PRO A 46 -28.63 -17.18 10.29
C PRO A 46 -29.79 -18.09 9.85
N ARG A 47 -29.99 -19.18 10.58
CA ARG A 47 -31.07 -20.12 10.32
C ARG A 47 -32.42 -19.39 10.45
N ASN A 48 -33.31 -19.62 9.49
CA ASN A 48 -34.66 -19.03 9.45
C ASN A 48 -34.70 -17.49 9.34
N HIS A 49 -33.68 -16.87 8.73
CA HIS A 49 -33.75 -15.45 8.42
C HIS A 49 -34.93 -15.18 7.46
N PRO A 50 -35.84 -14.23 7.76
CA PRO A 50 -37.13 -14.09 7.06
C PRO A 50 -37.00 -13.73 5.58
N LYS A 51 -35.88 -13.10 5.19
CA LYS A 51 -35.59 -12.74 3.79
C LYS A 51 -34.74 -13.78 3.05
N ALA A 52 -34.24 -14.81 3.74
CA ALA A 52 -33.31 -15.76 3.14
C ALA A 52 -34.01 -16.64 2.11
N LYS A 53 -33.37 -16.76 0.94
CA LYS A 53 -33.78 -17.71 -0.10
C LYS A 53 -33.12 -19.06 0.17
N PRO A 54 -33.75 -20.17 -0.27
CA PRO A 54 -33.23 -21.52 0.00
C PRO A 54 -31.96 -21.86 -0.78
N PHE A 55 -31.62 -21.11 -1.83
CA PHE A 55 -30.54 -21.42 -2.77
C PHE A 55 -29.15 -20.94 -2.33
N PHE A 56 -28.13 -21.72 -2.70
CA PHE A 56 -26.72 -21.39 -2.59
C PHE A 56 -26.18 -21.03 -3.98
N ASP A 57 -26.18 -19.74 -4.30
CA ASP A 57 -25.82 -19.23 -5.64
C ASP A 57 -24.41 -18.60 -5.65
N HIS A 58 -23.83 -18.37 -4.47
CA HIS A 58 -22.54 -17.70 -4.36
C HIS A 58 -21.73 -18.19 -3.16
N ALA A 59 -20.43 -17.95 -3.24
CA ALA A 59 -19.46 -18.25 -2.21
C ALA A 59 -18.61 -17.01 -1.88
N LEU A 60 -18.36 -16.81 -0.60
CA LEU A 60 -17.42 -15.84 -0.06
C LEU A 60 -16.19 -16.57 0.42
N ALA A 61 -15.05 -16.25 -0.17
CA ALA A 61 -13.80 -16.92 0.11
C ALA A 61 -12.81 -16.00 0.82
N PHE A 62 -12.28 -16.49 1.94
CA PHE A 62 -11.30 -15.83 2.79
C PHE A 62 -9.99 -16.61 2.74
N TYR A 63 -8.96 -16.01 2.17
CA TYR A 63 -7.63 -16.60 2.06
C TYR A 63 -6.63 -15.83 2.89
N LYS A 64 -5.94 -16.50 3.82
CA LYS A 64 -4.78 -15.91 4.46
C LYS A 64 -3.57 -16.07 3.54
N PHE A 65 -3.01 -14.97 3.07
CA PHE A 65 -1.87 -14.98 2.16
C PHE A 65 -0.92 -13.82 2.50
N ASP A 66 0.38 -13.99 2.26
CA ASP A 66 1.38 -12.95 2.50
C ASP A 66 1.38 -12.43 3.96
N GLY A 67 1.65 -13.34 4.91
CA GLY A 67 1.72 -13.01 6.33
C GLY A 67 0.36 -12.94 7.02
N ASN A 68 -0.10 -11.72 7.31
CA ASN A 68 -1.32 -11.47 8.10
C ASN A 68 -2.43 -10.74 7.33
N ARG A 69 -2.36 -10.81 5.99
CA ARG A 69 -3.40 -10.27 5.11
C ARG A 69 -4.40 -11.36 4.77
N ILE A 70 -5.67 -10.97 4.79
CA ILE A 70 -6.81 -11.82 4.49
C ILE A 70 -7.43 -11.29 3.21
N TRP A 71 -7.42 -12.10 2.17
CA TRP A 71 -7.99 -11.78 0.87
C TRP A 71 -9.44 -12.24 0.88
N PHE A 72 -10.33 -11.33 0.55
CA PHE A 72 -11.74 -11.57 0.39
C PHE A 72 -12.10 -11.60 -1.09
N ARG A 73 -12.80 -12.65 -1.51
CA ARG A 73 -13.32 -12.81 -2.86
C ARG A 73 -14.76 -13.29 -2.84
N HIS A 74 -15.52 -12.81 -3.81
CA HIS A 74 -16.94 -13.15 -3.96
C HIS A 74 -17.18 -13.78 -5.33
N TYR A 75 -17.67 -15.01 -5.32
CA TYR A 75 -17.85 -15.85 -6.49
C TYR A 75 -19.30 -16.29 -6.64
N GLN A 76 -19.78 -16.28 -7.86
CA GLN A 76 -20.98 -17.01 -8.29
C GLN A 76 -20.62 -18.49 -8.45
N ILE A 77 -21.54 -19.35 -8.04
CA ILE A 77 -21.49 -20.79 -8.33
C ILE A 77 -22.30 -20.99 -9.61
N ALA A 78 -21.64 -21.47 -10.67
CA ALA A 78 -22.29 -21.72 -11.95
C ALA A 78 -21.94 -23.12 -12.45
N PRO A 79 -22.87 -23.83 -13.13
CA PRO A 79 -22.54 -25.10 -13.76
C PRO A 79 -21.55 -24.87 -14.91
N LEU A 80 -20.68 -25.85 -15.16
CA LEU A 80 -19.71 -25.79 -16.25
C LEU A 80 -20.39 -25.73 -17.63
N ILE A 81 -21.53 -26.41 -17.76
CA ILE A 81 -22.40 -26.41 -18.94
C ILE A 81 -23.76 -25.84 -18.51
N GLY A 82 -24.13 -24.67 -19.04
CA GLY A 82 -25.43 -24.04 -18.82
C GLY A 82 -26.44 -24.37 -19.92
N GLY A 83 -27.74 -24.33 -19.60
CA GLY A 83 -28.85 -24.52 -20.55
C GLY A 83 -29.86 -25.61 -20.14
N GLU A 84 -30.81 -25.93 -21.03
CA GLU A 84 -31.70 -27.09 -20.85
C GLU A 84 -30.87 -28.38 -20.88
N GLY A 85 -30.95 -29.18 -19.82
CA GLY A 85 -30.10 -30.36 -19.60
C GLY A 85 -28.73 -30.06 -18.98
N GLY A 86 -28.52 -28.85 -18.45
CA GLY A 86 -27.27 -28.47 -17.78
C GLY A 86 -27.03 -29.19 -16.46
N ASP A 87 -25.76 -29.25 -16.05
CA ASP A 87 -25.27 -29.95 -14.86
C ASP A 87 -25.55 -29.19 -13.54
N ALA A 88 -26.64 -28.43 -13.46
CA ALA A 88 -26.97 -27.59 -12.30
C ALA A 88 -27.10 -28.40 -11.00
N ASP A 89 -27.62 -29.62 -11.09
CA ASP A 89 -27.80 -30.53 -9.94
C ASP A 89 -26.56 -31.39 -9.64
N THR A 90 -25.50 -31.29 -10.45
CA THR A 90 -24.25 -32.06 -10.29
C THR A 90 -23.19 -31.22 -9.57
N PRO A 91 -22.89 -31.49 -8.28
CA PRO A 91 -21.94 -30.67 -7.52
C PRO A 91 -20.50 -30.74 -8.05
N GLU A 92 -20.11 -31.86 -8.64
CA GLU A 92 -18.77 -32.07 -9.20
C GLU A 92 -18.50 -31.24 -10.45
N ARG A 93 -19.55 -30.71 -11.09
CA ARG A 93 -19.48 -29.96 -12.35
C ARG A 93 -19.82 -28.47 -12.18
N GLN A 94 -19.42 -27.91 -11.04
CA GLN A 94 -19.57 -26.49 -10.76
C GLN A 94 -18.26 -25.74 -10.97
N THR A 95 -18.36 -24.49 -11.41
CA THR A 95 -17.26 -23.54 -11.58
C THR A 95 -17.57 -22.24 -10.85
N PHE A 96 -16.53 -21.47 -10.56
CA PHE A 96 -16.64 -20.18 -9.89
C PHE A 96 -16.43 -19.03 -10.88
N ILE A 97 -17.39 -18.10 -10.93
CA ILE A 97 -17.28 -16.87 -11.73
C ILE A 97 -17.24 -15.68 -10.77
N GLU A 98 -16.28 -14.78 -10.93
CA GLU A 98 -16.09 -13.71 -9.95
C GLU A 98 -17.12 -12.57 -10.10
N ILE A 99 -17.79 -12.23 -8.99
CA ILE A 99 -18.81 -11.17 -8.89
C ILE A 99 -18.20 -9.87 -8.36
N GLY A 100 -17.42 -9.96 -7.28
CA GLY A 100 -16.95 -8.82 -6.49
C GLY A 100 -17.89 -8.41 -5.35
N PRO A 101 -17.45 -7.55 -4.42
CA PRO A 101 -16.19 -6.81 -4.43
C PRO A 101 -14.95 -7.66 -4.08
N ARG A 102 -13.76 -7.15 -4.39
CA ARG A 102 -12.48 -7.68 -3.88
C ARG A 102 -11.97 -6.75 -2.80
N CYS A 103 -11.60 -7.30 -1.66
CA CYS A 103 -10.88 -6.52 -0.67
C CYS A 103 -9.78 -7.36 -0.01
N VAL A 104 -8.80 -6.66 0.54
CA VAL A 104 -7.72 -7.24 1.33
C VAL A 104 -7.82 -6.60 2.71
N LEU A 105 -8.00 -7.43 3.72
CA LEU A 105 -8.12 -7.04 5.10
C LEU A 105 -6.79 -7.33 5.80
N GLU A 106 -6.24 -6.36 6.50
CA GLU A 106 -5.09 -6.57 7.37
C GLU A 106 -5.52 -6.29 8.81
N ILE A 107 -5.43 -7.31 9.66
CA ILE A 107 -5.85 -7.19 11.05
C ILE A 107 -4.79 -6.40 11.81
N VAL A 108 -5.21 -5.28 12.40
CA VAL A 108 -4.33 -4.36 13.13
C VAL A 108 -4.26 -4.78 14.60
N LYS A 109 -5.40 -4.78 15.29
CA LYS A 109 -5.52 -5.07 16.72
C LYS A 109 -6.87 -5.72 17.02
N ILE A 110 -6.92 -6.49 18.09
CA ILE A 110 -8.15 -7.04 18.68
C ILE A 110 -8.28 -6.47 20.09
N LEU A 111 -9.45 -5.90 20.37
CA LEU A 111 -9.81 -5.32 21.65
C LEU A 111 -10.74 -6.27 22.40
N ASP A 112 -10.70 -6.20 23.73
CA ASP A 112 -11.53 -7.02 24.62
C ASP A 112 -13.03 -6.64 24.58
N GLY A 113 -13.34 -5.36 24.39
CA GLY A 113 -14.71 -4.84 24.41
C GLY A 113 -15.23 -4.39 23.05
N SER A 114 -16.49 -3.96 23.03
CA SER A 114 -17.12 -3.37 21.86
C SER A 114 -16.56 -1.96 21.64
N PHE A 115 -15.77 -1.78 20.59
CA PHE A 115 -15.10 -0.53 20.20
C PHE A 115 -14.14 0.08 21.24
N SER A 116 -13.90 -0.59 22.37
CA SER A 116 -13.09 -0.09 23.48
C SER A 116 -12.50 -1.24 24.30
N GLY A 117 -11.61 -0.93 25.24
CA GLY A 117 -11.02 -1.92 26.14
C GLY A 117 -9.56 -2.24 25.84
N LYS A 118 -9.02 -3.21 26.58
CA LYS A 118 -7.61 -3.60 26.50
C LYS A 118 -7.31 -4.29 25.17
N THR A 119 -6.15 -3.99 24.58
CA THR A 119 -5.67 -4.73 23.41
C THR A 119 -5.23 -6.12 23.85
N ILE A 120 -5.96 -7.15 23.41
CA ILE A 120 -5.64 -8.56 23.69
C ILE A 120 -4.69 -9.15 22.66
N TRP A 121 -4.68 -8.58 21.45
CA TRP A 121 -3.77 -9.00 20.39
C TRP A 121 -3.45 -7.82 19.46
N SER A 122 -2.21 -7.76 18.97
CA SER A 122 -1.76 -6.74 18.01
C SER A 122 -0.81 -7.34 16.99
N ASN A 123 -1.00 -6.97 15.72
CA ASN A 123 -0.11 -7.35 14.64
C ASN A 123 1.20 -6.56 14.74
N ARG A 124 2.32 -7.25 14.99
CA ARG A 124 3.65 -6.62 15.08
C ARG A 124 4.20 -6.17 13.71
N ASN A 125 3.74 -6.80 12.63
CA ASN A 125 4.24 -6.54 11.29
C ASN A 125 3.43 -5.44 10.59
N TYR A 126 2.33 -4.98 11.20
CA TYR A 126 1.50 -3.93 10.63
C TYR A 126 2.23 -2.59 10.68
N ILE A 127 2.39 -1.98 9.51
CA ILE A 127 2.88 -0.60 9.38
C ILE A 127 1.76 0.23 8.79
N CYS A 128 1.38 1.30 9.50
CA CYS A 128 0.37 2.22 8.99
C CYS A 128 0.91 2.99 7.77
N SER A 129 0.06 3.23 6.77
CA SER A 129 0.42 4.01 5.58
C SER A 129 0.97 5.40 5.92
N ARG A 130 0.46 6.02 6.99
CA ARG A 130 0.97 7.31 7.49
C ARG A 130 2.45 7.22 7.88
N ASP A 131 2.83 6.14 8.57
CA ASP A 131 4.19 5.96 9.06
C ASP A 131 5.14 5.67 7.90
N LEU A 132 4.69 4.93 6.88
CA LEU A 132 5.42 4.78 5.61
C LEU A 132 5.65 6.11 4.89
N VAL A 133 4.62 6.95 4.81
CA VAL A 133 4.74 8.29 4.19
C VAL A 133 5.66 9.20 5.01
N ALA A 134 5.59 9.13 6.34
CA ALA A 134 6.49 9.86 7.22
C ALA A 134 7.95 9.44 7.01
N LEU A 135 8.21 8.13 6.92
CA LEU A 135 9.54 7.58 6.65
C LEU A 135 10.08 8.06 5.29
N GLN A 136 9.25 8.02 4.23
CA GLN A 136 9.63 8.54 2.91
C GLN A 136 9.95 10.04 2.96
N ARG A 137 9.17 10.83 3.70
CA ARG A 137 9.42 12.27 3.89
C ARG A 137 10.75 12.52 4.60
N MET A 138 11.06 11.75 5.64
CA MET A 138 12.34 11.84 6.35
C MET A 138 13.51 11.47 5.43
N GLY A 139 13.38 10.41 4.62
CA GLY A 139 14.40 10.05 3.62
C GLY A 139 14.67 11.17 2.62
N ARG A 140 13.62 11.80 2.08
CA ARG A 140 13.76 12.96 1.17
C ARG A 140 14.43 14.16 1.86
N ALA A 141 14.07 14.44 3.11
CA ALA A 141 14.69 15.51 3.89
C ALA A 141 16.18 15.25 4.16
N GLN A 142 16.56 14.00 4.45
CA GLN A 142 17.95 13.60 4.62
C GLN A 142 18.77 13.77 3.34
N SER A 143 18.25 13.30 2.19
CA SER A 143 18.93 13.50 0.90
C SER A 143 19.07 14.98 0.55
N TYR A 144 18.06 15.81 0.88
CA TYR A 144 18.15 17.26 0.71
C TYR A 144 19.23 17.87 1.61
N ALA A 145 19.27 17.51 2.90
CA ALA A 145 20.27 17.99 3.84
C ALA A 145 21.70 17.60 3.41
N GLN A 146 21.90 16.36 2.94
CA GLN A 146 23.18 15.91 2.40
C GLN A 146 23.62 16.74 1.19
N ARG A 147 22.69 17.12 0.30
CA ARG A 147 22.99 17.97 -0.85
C ARG A 147 23.39 19.40 -0.44
N VAL A 148 22.72 19.95 0.58
CA VAL A 148 23.07 21.28 1.13
C VAL A 148 24.48 21.23 1.75
N GLN A 149 24.74 20.25 2.61
CA GLN A 149 26.07 20.05 3.22
C GLN A 149 27.17 19.83 2.18
N ALA A 150 26.90 19.08 1.10
CA ALA A 150 27.86 18.89 0.02
C ALA A 150 28.15 20.19 -0.74
N LYS A 151 27.15 21.07 -0.88
CA LYS A 151 27.32 22.39 -1.50
C LYS A 151 28.17 23.31 -0.61
N GLU A 152 27.91 23.33 0.69
CA GLU A 152 28.67 24.11 1.69
C GLU A 152 30.13 23.64 1.77
N LYS A 153 30.38 22.33 1.84
CA LYS A 153 31.75 21.79 1.80
C LYS A 153 32.48 22.14 0.50
N ARG A 154 31.76 22.22 -0.62
CA ARG A 154 32.36 22.65 -1.90
C ARG A 154 32.74 24.12 -1.87
N THR A 155 31.89 25.00 -1.32
CA THR A 155 32.22 26.43 -1.19
C THR A 155 33.41 26.61 -0.25
N GLU A 156 33.42 25.96 0.91
CA GLU A 156 34.56 26.01 1.84
C GLU A 156 35.87 25.51 1.20
N ARG A 157 35.80 24.48 0.35
CA ARG A 157 36.98 24.00 -0.38
C ARG A 157 37.49 25.03 -1.38
N LEU A 158 36.59 25.73 -2.08
CA LEU A 158 36.96 26.79 -3.02
C LEU A 158 37.58 27.98 -2.28
N ASP A 159 37.01 28.36 -1.13
CA ASP A 159 37.53 29.45 -0.30
C ASP A 159 38.92 29.11 0.28
N LYS A 160 39.16 27.87 0.69
CA LYS A 160 40.49 27.41 1.13
C LYS A 160 41.52 27.33 -0.02
N LEU A 161 41.05 27.12 -1.25
CA LEU A 161 41.88 27.17 -2.45
C LEU A 161 42.13 28.61 -2.92
N HIS A 162 41.48 29.60 -2.31
CA HIS A 162 41.73 31.00 -2.61
C HIS A 162 43.14 31.35 -2.11
N ILE A 163 44.07 31.39 -3.06
CA ILE A 163 45.42 31.90 -2.85
C ILE A 163 45.30 33.42 -2.95
N GLU A 164 45.70 34.15 -1.91
CA GLU A 164 45.79 35.60 -2.02
C GLU A 164 46.75 35.97 -3.13
N GLU A 165 46.29 36.82 -4.04
CA GLU A 165 47.12 37.33 -5.11
C GLU A 165 48.28 38.12 -4.49
N SER A 166 49.50 37.84 -4.97
CA SER A 166 50.69 38.58 -4.54
C SER A 166 50.47 40.08 -4.74
N PRO A 167 50.93 40.96 -3.82
CA PRO A 167 50.81 42.41 -4.01
C PRO A 167 51.48 42.92 -5.30
N LEU A 168 52.38 42.13 -5.91
CA LEU A 168 52.99 42.40 -7.23
C LEU A 168 52.06 42.10 -8.42
N ALA A 169 50.91 41.48 -8.21
CA ALA A 169 49.92 41.18 -9.26
C ALA A 169 48.98 42.36 -9.53
N MET A 170 48.85 43.31 -8.61
CA MET A 170 48.04 44.53 -8.78
C MET A 170 48.82 45.71 -9.36
N GLU A 171 50.14 45.62 -9.48
CA GLU A 171 50.86 46.52 -10.37
C GLU A 171 50.84 45.93 -11.77
N ASN A 172 50.46 46.76 -12.75
CA ASN A 172 50.80 46.57 -14.15
C ASN A 172 52.34 46.58 -14.28
N VAL A 173 53.03 45.56 -13.77
CA VAL A 173 54.50 45.44 -13.80
C VAL A 173 55.00 45.38 -15.25
N PHE A 174 54.15 44.88 -16.14
CA PHE A 174 54.26 45.10 -17.57
C PHE A 174 53.13 46.05 -17.96
N GLY A 175 53.48 47.31 -18.27
CA GLY A 175 52.51 48.39 -18.54
C GLY A 175 51.41 48.00 -19.53
N ASP A 176 50.30 48.75 -19.51
CA ASP A 176 49.05 48.57 -20.29
C ASP A 176 49.25 48.42 -21.81
N PHE A 177 49.85 47.32 -22.25
CA PHE A 177 49.77 46.84 -23.62
C PHE A 177 48.57 45.89 -23.65
N VAL A 178 47.42 46.43 -24.08
CA VAL A 178 46.12 45.78 -24.27
C VAL A 178 45.12 45.99 -23.11
N ARG A 179 44.60 47.21 -23.00
CA ARG A 179 43.21 47.46 -22.60
C ARG A 179 42.45 47.98 -23.81
N ASP A 180 41.55 47.16 -24.38
CA ASP A 180 40.33 47.69 -25.01
C ASP A 180 39.23 46.68 -25.44
N SER A 181 39.35 45.37 -25.19
CA SER A 181 38.34 44.42 -25.70
C SER A 181 37.37 43.81 -24.68
N GLU A 182 37.67 43.78 -23.37
CA GLU A 182 36.88 42.94 -22.43
C GLU A 182 35.90 43.68 -21.50
N ASP A 183 36.01 45.00 -21.35
CA ASP A 183 35.12 45.79 -20.47
C ASP A 183 33.64 45.86 -20.90
N ARG A 184 33.32 45.32 -22.09
CA ARG A 184 31.93 45.20 -22.57
C ARG A 184 31.16 43.99 -22.03
N ARG A 185 31.82 42.99 -21.43
CA ARG A 185 31.12 41.75 -20.99
C ARG A 185 30.65 41.78 -19.52
N GLY A 186 31.21 42.63 -18.67
CA GLY A 186 30.93 42.65 -17.22
C GLY A 186 29.64 43.35 -16.78
N LYS A 187 29.13 44.33 -17.54
CA LYS A 187 27.98 45.16 -17.09
C LYS A 187 26.59 44.51 -17.20
N LYS A 188 26.46 43.32 -17.82
CA LYS A 188 25.14 42.72 -18.11
C LYS A 188 24.60 41.72 -17.09
N LYS A 189 25.34 41.33 -16.04
CA LYS A 189 24.94 40.25 -15.12
C LYS A 189 24.69 40.63 -13.66
N ARG A 190 24.81 41.90 -13.27
CA ARG A 190 24.57 42.35 -11.89
C ARG A 190 23.44 43.39 -11.81
N LYS A 191 22.22 43.01 -12.20
CA LYS A 191 20.97 43.72 -11.85
C LYS A 191 19.77 42.77 -11.94
N VAL A 192 19.65 41.86 -10.98
CA VAL A 192 18.41 41.32 -10.36
C VAL A 192 18.94 40.61 -9.10
N GLY A 193 18.74 41.02 -7.85
CA GLY A 193 17.74 41.89 -7.24
C GLY A 193 17.33 41.18 -5.95
N GLU A 194 17.88 41.62 -4.82
CA GLU A 194 17.32 41.36 -3.49
C GLU A 194 15.92 41.98 -3.43
N ALA A 195 14.97 41.16 -3.00
CA ALA A 195 13.72 41.52 -2.33
C ALA A 195 13.27 40.29 -1.53
#